data_AF-A0A9Q3DEY4-F1
#
_entry.id   AF-A0A9Q3DEY4-F1
#
_cell.length_a   1.000
_cell.length_b   1.000
_cell.length_c   1.000
_cell.angle_alpha   90.00
_cell.angle_beta   90.00
_cell.angle_gamma   90.00
#
_symmetry.space_group_name_H-M   'P 1'
#
loop_
_entity.id
_entity.type
_entity.pdbx_description
1 polymer ?
#
loop_
_entity_poly.entity_id
_entity_poly.type
_entity_poly.pdbx_seq_one_letter_code
_entity_poly.pdbx_strand_id
1 'polypeptide(L)'
;MLKAHGLINTIHFTKTKYSPKRVNIHSQASSPLQKEIPRNNTPILKIRPRDYNLWFYGKEVERFIKRVENLVEIEGASGRDIARQTSFWTKDQDISYHIEGMPGYSTGDWDKFKLGMKRIWGTVSPERRYKLSLITQLFTKIQQEGGIRNMTQYKRFIGEYESIINFLKRDQYMQGDINHNQVLACLSSIFQEYIYKEMIKDKAMVQSLDGGYIIPRLEM
;
A
#
# COMPACT_ATOMS: atom_id res chain seq x y z
N MET A 1 22.20 -15.57 66.53
CA MET A 1 23.29 -16.42 66.01
C MET A 1 23.15 -16.50 64.49
N LEU A 2 24.15 -16.40 63.63
CA LEU A 2 25.47 -15.77 63.62
C LEU A 2 25.87 -15.80 62.12
N LYS A 3 26.42 -14.71 61.60
CA LYS A 3 26.94 -14.63 60.22
C LYS A 3 28.26 -15.42 60.08
N ALA A 4 28.49 -15.87 58.85
CA ALA A 4 29.78 -16.04 58.15
C ALA A 4 30.70 -17.21 58.56
N HIS A 5 31.23 -17.92 57.55
CA HIS A 5 32.64 -17.95 57.07
C HIS A 5 32.69 -19.01 55.93
N GLY A 6 33.04 -18.68 54.67
CA GLY A 6 34.40 -18.78 54.08
C GLY A 6 34.81 -20.25 53.85
N LEU A 7 35.40 -20.77 52.77
CA LEU A 7 36.16 -20.27 51.63
C LEU A 7 36.58 -21.52 50.78
N ILE A 8 36.75 -21.39 49.45
CA ILE A 8 37.80 -21.99 48.59
C ILE A 8 37.66 -23.42 47.94
N ASN A 9 37.77 -23.39 46.58
CA ASN A 9 38.33 -24.30 45.55
C ASN A 9 37.62 -25.56 44.97
N THR A 10 37.20 -25.39 43.70
CA THR A 10 37.67 -26.05 42.46
C THR A 10 37.96 -27.57 42.44
N ILE A 11 37.13 -28.36 41.74
CA ILE A 11 37.56 -29.52 40.92
C ILE A 11 36.61 -29.73 39.72
N HIS A 12 37.20 -29.97 38.54
CA HIS A 12 36.63 -30.25 37.21
C HIS A 12 35.76 -31.52 37.12
N PHE A 13 34.74 -31.54 36.24
CA PHE A 13 34.27 -32.78 35.60
C PHE A 13 33.86 -32.60 34.13
N THR A 14 34.21 -33.61 33.34
CA THR A 14 34.32 -33.67 31.89
C THR A 14 33.01 -34.02 31.16
N LYS A 15 32.89 -33.58 29.90
CA LYS A 15 31.85 -34.01 28.95
C LYS A 15 32.11 -35.43 28.46
N THR A 16 31.10 -36.29 28.46
CA THR A 16 31.08 -37.51 27.63
C THR A 16 29.86 -37.55 26.72
N LYS A 17 30.11 -38.06 25.50
CA LYS A 17 29.24 -38.04 24.31
C LYS A 17 28.35 -39.28 24.28
N TYR A 18 27.12 -39.14 23.80
CA TYR A 18 26.32 -40.27 23.31
C TYR A 18 25.66 -39.89 21.97
N SER A 19 25.76 -40.79 20.99
CA SER A 19 25.12 -40.72 19.67
C SER A 19 24.37 -42.01 19.39
N PRO A 20 23.14 -41.98 18.87
CA PRO A 20 22.55 -43.13 18.20
C PRO A 20 22.56 -42.98 16.67
N LYS A 21 22.78 -44.12 15.99
CA LYS A 21 22.88 -44.32 14.54
C LYS A 21 21.51 -44.26 13.83
N ARG A 22 21.52 -43.83 12.56
CA ARG A 22 20.40 -43.91 11.59
C ARG A 22 20.27 -45.30 10.96
N VAL A 23 19.04 -45.75 10.67
CA VAL A 23 18.68 -46.45 9.43
C VAL A 23 17.30 -45.99 8.94
N ASN A 24 17.22 -45.88 7.62
CA ASN A 24 16.17 -45.36 6.72
C ASN A 24 14.83 -46.11 6.77
N ILE A 25 13.75 -45.36 6.53
CA ILE A 25 12.58 -45.84 5.80
C ILE A 25 12.27 -44.81 4.71
N HIS A 26 12.40 -45.21 3.45
CA HIS A 26 11.86 -44.48 2.33
C HIS A 26 10.33 -44.43 2.46
N SER A 27 9.78 -43.23 2.49
CA SER A 27 8.46 -42.96 1.92
C SER A 27 8.56 -41.65 1.14
N GLN A 28 8.36 -41.78 -0.17
CA GLN A 28 8.34 -40.67 -1.10
C GLN A 28 7.14 -39.78 -0.77
N ALA A 29 7.41 -38.56 -0.31
CA ALA A 29 6.50 -37.44 -0.47
C ALA A 29 7.26 -36.38 -1.26
N SER A 30 7.03 -36.37 -2.57
CA SER A 30 7.51 -35.31 -3.45
C SER A 30 6.98 -33.99 -2.92
N SER A 31 7.87 -33.14 -2.42
CA SER A 31 7.53 -31.75 -2.12
C SER A 31 6.95 -31.09 -3.38
N PRO A 32 5.91 -30.25 -3.28
CA PRO A 32 5.38 -29.57 -4.45
C PRO A 32 6.53 -28.81 -5.12
N LEU A 33 6.71 -28.98 -6.44
CA LEU A 33 7.69 -28.23 -7.21
C LEU A 33 7.58 -26.75 -6.84
N GLN A 34 8.60 -26.21 -6.19
CA GLN A 34 8.90 -24.79 -6.29
C GLN A 34 9.19 -24.57 -7.77
N LYS A 35 8.19 -24.08 -8.52
CA LYS A 35 8.41 -23.62 -9.90
C LYS A 35 9.48 -22.54 -9.79
N GLU A 36 10.69 -22.83 -10.28
CA GLU A 36 11.73 -21.84 -10.40
C GLU A 36 11.15 -20.66 -11.18
N ILE A 37 11.14 -19.49 -10.56
CA ILE A 37 10.72 -18.27 -11.24
C ILE A 37 11.70 -18.08 -12.40
N PRO A 38 11.25 -18.03 -13.66
CA PRO A 38 12.15 -17.91 -14.80
C PRO A 38 13.00 -16.65 -14.62
N ARG A 39 14.30 -16.86 -14.38
CA ARG A 39 15.26 -15.77 -14.29
C ARG A 39 15.40 -15.19 -15.68
N ASN A 40 14.94 -13.96 -15.86
CA ASN A 40 15.29 -13.19 -17.03
C ASN A 40 16.81 -12.95 -16.95
N ASN A 41 17.61 -13.57 -17.83
CA ASN A 41 19.06 -13.76 -17.71
C ASN A 41 19.91 -12.47 -17.73
N THR A 42 19.29 -11.29 -17.90
CA THR A 42 19.99 -10.01 -17.72
C THR A 42 20.07 -9.68 -16.22
N PRO A 43 21.28 -9.63 -15.63
CA PRO A 43 21.44 -9.25 -14.24
C PRO A 43 20.97 -7.80 -14.03
N ILE A 44 20.18 -7.56 -12.98
CA ILE A 44 19.77 -6.20 -12.59
C ILE A 44 20.98 -5.51 -11.96
N LEU A 45 21.33 -4.33 -12.47
CA LEU A 45 22.39 -3.51 -11.86
C LEU A 45 21.91 -2.97 -10.51
N LYS A 46 22.49 -3.45 -9.42
CA LYS A 46 22.09 -3.04 -8.06
C LYS A 46 22.63 -1.65 -7.72
N ILE A 47 21.74 -0.67 -7.58
CA ILE A 47 22.05 0.68 -7.12
C ILE A 47 21.78 0.78 -5.62
N ARG A 48 22.75 1.32 -4.87
CA ARG A 48 22.62 1.55 -3.44
C ARG A 48 22.20 3.01 -3.20
N PRO A 49 20.94 3.28 -2.81
CA PRO A 49 20.45 4.65 -2.64
C PRO A 49 21.24 5.44 -1.59
N ARG A 50 21.80 4.75 -0.58
CA ARG A 50 22.61 5.36 0.48
C ARG A 50 23.84 6.09 -0.06
N ASP A 51 24.49 5.54 -1.08
CA ASP A 51 25.76 6.05 -1.61
C ASP A 51 25.56 7.41 -2.31
N TYR A 52 24.32 7.72 -2.72
CA TYR A 52 23.94 8.95 -3.43
C TYR A 52 22.94 9.83 -2.65
N ASN A 53 22.64 9.47 -1.40
CA ASN A 53 21.57 10.07 -0.59
C ASN A 53 20.23 10.16 -1.36
N LEU A 54 19.88 9.08 -2.04
CA LEU A 54 18.74 8.95 -2.95
C LEU A 54 17.58 8.22 -2.26
N TRP A 55 16.99 8.87 -1.26
CA TRP A 55 15.81 8.35 -0.57
C TRP A 55 14.55 9.09 -1.03
N PHE A 56 13.50 8.34 -1.30
CA PHE A 56 12.18 8.87 -1.59
C PHE A 56 11.31 8.89 -0.35
N TYR A 57 10.64 10.03 -0.13
CA TYR A 57 9.78 10.27 1.04
C TYR A 57 8.39 10.76 0.62
N GLY A 58 7.94 10.43 -0.60
CA GLY A 58 6.62 10.82 -1.09
C GLY A 58 6.46 12.30 -1.42
N LYS A 59 7.57 13.04 -1.56
CA LYS A 59 7.60 14.48 -1.86
C LYS A 59 8.65 14.80 -2.92
N GLU A 60 8.47 15.95 -3.57
CA GLU A 60 9.38 16.46 -4.61
C GLU A 60 9.71 15.41 -5.68
N VAL A 61 8.70 14.66 -6.16
CA VAL A 61 8.93 13.48 -7.00
C VAL A 61 9.64 13.80 -8.30
N GLU A 62 9.45 15.00 -8.85
CA GLU A 62 10.14 15.45 -10.06
C GLU A 62 11.64 15.64 -9.79
N ARG A 63 12.00 16.18 -8.63
CA ARG A 63 13.40 16.28 -8.18
C ARG A 63 13.98 14.88 -7.95
N PHE A 64 13.22 13.99 -7.32
CA PHE A 64 13.64 12.61 -7.11
C PHE A 64 13.89 11.89 -8.44
N ILE A 65 12.92 11.89 -9.37
CA ILE A 65 13.03 11.28 -10.70
C ILE A 65 14.26 11.81 -11.44
N LYS A 66 14.48 13.13 -11.44
CA LYS A 66 15.66 13.73 -12.08
C LYS A 66 16.97 13.22 -11.47
N ARG A 67 17.04 13.03 -10.16
CA ARG A 67 18.22 12.48 -9.49
C ARG A 67 18.43 11.00 -9.81
N VAL A 68 17.35 10.22 -9.93
CA VAL A 68 17.42 8.83 -10.39
C VAL A 68 17.94 8.77 -11.82
N GLU A 69 17.41 9.59 -12.74
CA GLU A 69 17.84 9.61 -14.15
C GLU A 69 19.31 10.02 -14.29
N ASN A 70 19.77 11.03 -13.56
CA ASN A 70 21.19 11.37 -13.53
C ASN A 70 22.06 10.21 -13.00
N LEU A 71 21.56 9.44 -12.03
CA LEU A 71 22.30 8.31 -11.47
C LEU A 71 22.40 7.14 -12.46
N VAL A 72 21.38 6.94 -13.28
CA VAL A 72 21.35 5.94 -14.35
C VAL A 72 22.44 6.22 -15.38
N GLU A 73 22.61 7.49 -15.75
CA GLU A 73 23.67 7.94 -16.65
C GLU A 73 25.07 7.70 -16.06
N ILE A 74 25.24 7.91 -14.75
CA ILE A 74 26.54 7.71 -14.06
C ILE A 74 26.88 6.23 -13.91
N GLU A 75 25.92 5.41 -13.48
CA GLU A 75 26.14 3.99 -13.15
C GLU A 75 25.99 3.07 -14.35
N GLY A 76 25.62 3.59 -15.53
CA GLY A 76 25.33 2.80 -16.71
C GLY A 76 24.14 1.85 -16.52
N ALA A 77 23.18 2.24 -15.69
CA ALA A 77 22.00 1.45 -15.42
C ALA A 77 20.97 1.57 -16.56
N SER A 78 19.99 0.67 -16.59
CA SER A 78 18.83 0.79 -17.47
C SER A 78 17.59 1.29 -16.72
N GLY A 79 16.60 1.79 -17.46
CA GLY A 79 15.28 2.11 -16.91
C GLY A 79 14.61 0.92 -16.20
N ARG A 80 14.90 -0.30 -16.65
CA ARG A 80 14.42 -1.54 -16.02
C ARG A 80 15.03 -1.77 -14.64
N ASP A 81 16.31 -1.43 -14.46
CA ASP A 81 17.02 -1.62 -13.19
C ASP A 81 16.43 -0.73 -12.10
N ILE A 82 16.21 0.54 -12.41
CA ILE A 82 15.69 1.53 -11.47
C ILE A 82 14.21 1.32 -11.14
N ALA A 83 13.39 0.98 -12.12
CA ALA A 83 11.96 0.74 -11.90
C ALA A 83 11.76 -0.37 -10.87
N ARG A 84 12.52 -1.47 -10.96
CA ARG A 84 12.43 -2.61 -10.03
C ARG A 84 13.07 -2.39 -8.67
N GLN A 85 13.89 -1.35 -8.52
CA GLN A 85 14.60 -1.08 -7.27
C GLN A 85 13.99 0.07 -6.47
N THR A 86 13.20 0.94 -7.10
CA THR A 86 12.70 2.17 -6.49
C THR A 86 11.87 1.92 -5.22
N SER A 87 11.19 0.77 -5.10
CA SER A 87 10.46 0.37 -3.87
C SER A 87 11.37 0.25 -2.65
N PHE A 88 12.61 -0.19 -2.84
CA PHE A 88 13.60 -0.32 -1.77
C PHE A 88 14.28 1.00 -1.40
N TRP A 89 13.99 2.09 -2.13
CA TRP A 89 14.61 3.42 -1.93
C TRP A 89 13.73 4.34 -1.08
N THR A 90 12.85 3.77 -0.27
CA THR A 90 12.09 4.44 0.78
C THR A 90 12.27 3.67 2.09
N LYS A 91 12.12 4.37 3.22
CA LYS A 91 12.04 3.74 4.55
C LYS A 91 10.59 3.53 5.01
N ASP A 92 9.66 4.13 4.28
CA ASP A 92 8.22 4.07 4.54
C ASP A 92 7.62 2.89 3.75
N GLN A 93 7.03 1.95 4.48
CA GLN A 93 6.47 0.72 3.93
C GLN A 93 5.22 0.98 3.08
N ASP A 94 4.43 2.00 3.40
CA ASP A 94 3.23 2.36 2.62
C ASP A 94 3.65 2.95 1.27
N ILE A 95 4.68 3.80 1.27
CA ILE A 95 5.26 4.32 0.01
C ILE A 95 5.83 3.18 -0.83
N SER A 96 6.51 2.20 -0.21
CA SER A 96 7.05 1.02 -0.90
C SER A 96 5.93 0.21 -1.57
N TYR A 97 4.87 -0.08 -0.83
CA TYR A 97 3.71 -0.82 -1.34
C TYR A 97 3.04 -0.09 -2.51
N HIS A 98 2.86 1.23 -2.39
CA HIS A 98 2.33 2.04 -3.48
C HIS A 98 3.21 2.01 -4.73
N ILE A 99 4.54 2.05 -4.57
CA ILE A 99 5.51 1.95 -5.67
C ILE A 99 5.40 0.58 -6.38
N GLU A 100 5.32 -0.51 -5.62
CA GLU A 100 5.22 -1.88 -6.17
C GLU A 100 3.95 -2.09 -7.00
N GLY A 101 2.86 -1.41 -6.64
CA GLY A 101 1.59 -1.41 -7.36
C GLY A 101 1.56 -0.55 -8.64
N MET A 102 2.62 0.19 -8.97
CA MET A 102 2.60 1.12 -10.09
C MET A 102 2.73 0.44 -11.45
N PRO A 103 2.01 0.93 -12.48
CA PRO A 103 2.28 0.56 -13.87
C PRO A 103 3.76 0.77 -14.20
N GLY A 104 4.38 -0.22 -14.83
CA GLY A 104 5.80 -0.13 -15.21
C GLY A 104 6.78 -0.69 -14.18
N TYR A 105 6.39 -0.87 -12.91
CA TYR A 105 7.28 -1.42 -11.87
C TYR A 105 7.73 -2.86 -12.20
N SER A 106 6.78 -3.79 -12.35
CA SER A 106 7.06 -5.20 -12.61
C SER A 106 7.67 -5.45 -13.99
N THR A 107 7.20 -4.70 -15.00
CA THR A 107 7.68 -4.79 -16.39
C THR A 107 9.03 -4.12 -16.60
N GLY A 108 9.47 -3.24 -15.70
CA GLY A 108 10.68 -2.43 -15.86
C GLY A 108 10.53 -1.31 -16.90
N ASP A 109 9.29 -0.86 -17.15
CA ASP A 109 8.99 0.24 -18.08
C ASP A 109 9.09 1.56 -17.31
N TRP A 110 10.26 2.20 -17.40
CA TRP A 110 10.57 3.41 -16.63
C TRP A 110 9.66 4.58 -16.96
N ASP A 111 9.25 4.74 -18.22
CA ASP A 111 8.41 5.87 -18.62
C ASP A 111 6.99 5.73 -18.06
N LYS A 112 6.41 4.51 -18.11
CA LYS A 112 5.14 4.24 -17.42
C LYS A 112 5.25 4.39 -15.91
N PHE A 113 6.36 3.94 -15.34
CA PHE A 113 6.62 4.06 -13.91
C PHE A 113 6.71 5.53 -13.45
N LYS A 114 7.45 6.37 -14.17
CA LYS A 114 7.52 7.83 -13.92
C LYS A 114 6.16 8.50 -13.95
N LEU A 115 5.30 8.12 -14.90
CA LEU A 115 3.93 8.64 -14.98
C LEU A 115 3.13 8.26 -13.73
N GLY A 116 3.25 7.02 -13.25
CA GLY A 116 2.65 6.57 -11.99
C GLY A 116 3.15 7.39 -10.79
N MET A 117 4.47 7.57 -10.67
CA MET A 117 5.08 8.36 -9.60
C MET A 117 4.61 9.81 -9.61
N LYS A 118 4.57 10.47 -10.77
CA LYS A 118 4.07 11.84 -10.94
C LYS A 118 2.56 11.93 -10.71
N ARG A 119 1.79 10.90 -11.04
CA ARG A 119 0.36 10.88 -10.75
C ARG A 119 0.08 10.91 -9.25
N ILE A 120 0.83 10.14 -8.46
CA ILE A 120 0.62 10.05 -7.01
C ILE A 120 1.30 11.22 -6.27
N TRP A 121 2.58 11.47 -6.55
CA TRP A 121 3.43 12.42 -5.81
C TRP A 121 3.95 13.58 -6.63
N GLY A 122 3.55 13.69 -7.90
CA GLY A 122 3.79 14.87 -8.72
C GLY A 122 3.28 16.08 -7.98
N THR A 123 3.93 17.21 -8.20
CA THR A 123 3.60 18.52 -7.65
C THR A 123 2.08 18.63 -7.58
N VAL A 124 1.51 18.37 -6.40
CA VAL A 124 0.05 18.38 -6.25
C VAL A 124 -0.30 19.83 -6.55
N SER A 125 -0.87 20.10 -7.72
CA SER A 125 -1.14 21.47 -8.15
C SER A 125 -1.93 22.15 -7.03
N PRO A 126 -1.72 23.45 -6.77
CA PRO A 126 -2.50 24.16 -5.76
C PRO A 126 -4.00 23.90 -5.91
N GLU A 127 -4.47 23.78 -7.15
CA GLU A 127 -5.82 23.39 -7.53
C GLU A 127 -6.19 21.96 -7.10
N ARG A 128 -5.34 20.96 -7.35
CA ARG A 128 -5.56 19.58 -6.89
C ARG A 128 -5.53 19.47 -5.37
N ARG A 129 -4.64 20.18 -4.67
CA ARG A 129 -4.60 20.23 -3.19
C ARG A 129 -5.89 20.83 -2.66
N TYR A 130 -6.31 21.95 -3.23
CA TYR A 130 -7.55 22.61 -2.88
C TYR A 130 -8.76 21.69 -3.09
N LYS A 131 -8.87 21.01 -4.25
CA LYS A 131 -10.00 20.12 -4.54
C LYS A 131 -10.01 18.82 -3.73
N LEU A 132 -8.86 18.20 -3.49
CA LEU A 132 -8.77 17.08 -2.54
C LEU A 132 -9.17 17.52 -1.12
N SER A 133 -8.77 18.73 -0.72
CA SER A 133 -9.22 19.29 0.57
C SER A 133 -10.72 19.57 0.58
N LEU A 134 -11.35 19.93 -0.56
CA LEU A 134 -12.81 20.10 -0.64
C LEU A 134 -13.55 18.78 -0.38
N ILE A 135 -13.01 17.64 -0.84
CA ILE A 135 -13.57 16.33 -0.52
C ILE A 135 -13.57 16.13 1.00
N THR A 136 -12.42 16.31 1.65
CA THR A 136 -12.30 16.18 3.11
C THR A 136 -13.22 17.16 3.84
N GLN A 137 -13.28 18.43 3.41
CA GLN A 137 -14.15 19.44 4.00
C GLN A 137 -15.63 19.09 3.86
N LEU A 138 -16.05 18.57 2.70
CA LEU A 138 -17.42 18.12 2.46
C LEU A 138 -17.80 16.99 3.43
N PHE A 139 -16.94 15.98 3.58
CA PHE A 139 -17.14 14.90 4.55
C PHE A 139 -17.20 15.40 6.00
N THR A 140 -16.22 16.22 6.41
CA THR A 140 -16.15 16.77 7.77
C THR A 140 -17.39 17.59 8.10
N LYS A 141 -17.87 18.43 7.17
CA LYS A 141 -19.08 19.23 7.34
C LYS A 141 -20.30 18.35 7.59
N ILE A 142 -20.52 17.33 6.74
CA ILE A 142 -21.64 16.41 6.89
C ILE A 142 -21.58 15.66 8.22
N GLN A 143 -20.39 15.23 8.66
CA GLN A 143 -20.25 14.58 9.96
C GLN A 143 -20.54 15.53 11.13
N GLN A 144 -20.09 16.79 11.06
CA GLN A 144 -20.42 17.81 12.06
C GLN A 144 -21.92 18.11 12.13
N GLU A 145 -22.63 18.05 11.01
CA GLU A 145 -24.09 18.19 10.94
C GLU A 145 -24.83 16.92 11.42
N GLY A 146 -24.09 15.86 11.79
CA GLY A 146 -24.60 14.60 12.31
C GLY A 146 -25.19 13.69 11.23
N GLY A 147 -24.58 13.72 10.04
CA GLY A 147 -24.87 12.87 8.90
C GLY A 147 -26.06 13.34 8.06
N ILE A 148 -26.17 12.79 6.86
CA ILE A 148 -27.29 13.04 5.93
C ILE A 148 -28.55 12.34 6.47
N ARG A 149 -29.63 13.11 6.65
CA ARG A 149 -30.89 12.67 7.26
C ARG A 149 -32.09 12.73 6.34
N ASN A 150 -31.94 13.24 5.12
CA ASN A 150 -33.05 13.33 4.17
C ASN A 150 -32.55 13.41 2.72
N MET A 151 -33.48 13.19 1.80
CA MET A 151 -33.22 13.17 0.36
C MET A 151 -32.70 14.51 -0.18
N THR A 152 -33.14 15.63 0.39
CA THR A 152 -32.68 16.97 -0.02
C THR A 152 -31.20 17.18 0.31
N GLN A 153 -30.78 16.79 1.52
CA GLN A 153 -29.38 16.83 1.94
C GLN A 153 -28.53 15.85 1.10
N TYR A 154 -29.07 14.67 0.81
CA TYR A 154 -28.41 13.68 -0.02
C TYR A 154 -28.14 14.18 -1.43
N LYS A 155 -29.17 14.72 -2.12
CA LYS A 155 -29.02 15.27 -3.48
C LYS A 155 -28.01 16.41 -3.54
N ARG A 156 -27.99 17.29 -2.53
CA ARG A 156 -27.00 18.37 -2.44
C ARG A 156 -25.59 17.81 -2.29
N PHE A 157 -25.40 16.88 -1.36
CA PHE A 157 -24.11 16.24 -1.11
C PHE A 157 -23.58 15.53 -2.36
N ILE A 158 -24.41 14.70 -3.01
CA ILE A 158 -24.01 13.96 -4.22
C ILE A 158 -23.65 14.94 -5.35
N GLY A 159 -24.44 16.00 -5.57
CA GLY A 159 -24.11 17.00 -6.60
C GLY A 159 -22.76 17.70 -6.36
N GLU A 160 -22.46 18.08 -5.12
CA GLU A 160 -21.16 18.67 -4.76
C GLU A 160 -20.01 17.65 -4.89
N TYR A 161 -20.23 16.42 -4.43
CA TYR A 161 -19.23 15.34 -4.51
C TYR A 161 -18.92 14.95 -5.95
N GLU A 162 -19.95 14.77 -6.79
CA GLU A 162 -19.82 14.50 -8.22
C GLU A 162 -19.11 15.62 -8.96
N SER A 163 -19.42 16.88 -8.67
CA SER A 163 -18.72 18.04 -9.24
C SER A 163 -17.21 17.99 -8.96
N ILE A 164 -16.82 17.67 -7.72
CA ILE A 164 -15.42 17.55 -7.34
C ILE A 164 -14.76 16.34 -8.03
N ILE A 165 -15.43 15.18 -8.07
CA ILE A 165 -14.92 13.97 -8.72
C ILE A 165 -14.79 14.15 -10.24
N ASN A 166 -15.77 14.76 -10.91
CA ASN A 166 -15.76 15.01 -12.35
C ASN A 166 -14.63 15.96 -12.75
N PHE A 167 -14.36 16.99 -11.93
CA PHE A 167 -13.20 17.85 -12.11
C PHE A 167 -11.89 17.04 -12.02
N LEU A 168 -11.73 16.21 -10.98
CA LEU A 168 -10.54 15.39 -10.79
C LEU A 168 -10.36 14.33 -11.89
N LYS A 169 -11.45 13.83 -12.47
CA LYS A 169 -11.44 12.91 -13.62
C LYS A 169 -11.03 13.61 -14.91
N ARG A 170 -11.60 14.79 -15.20
CA ARG A 170 -11.32 15.57 -16.42
C ARG A 170 -9.83 15.83 -16.59
N ASP A 171 -9.16 16.15 -15.49
CA ASP A 171 -7.74 16.45 -15.51
C ASP A 171 -6.87 15.19 -15.27
N GLN A 172 -7.45 13.99 -15.42
CA GLN A 172 -6.81 12.67 -15.29
C GLN A 172 -6.16 12.37 -13.92
N TYR A 173 -6.53 13.10 -12.87
CA TYR A 173 -5.96 12.94 -11.53
C TYR A 173 -6.56 11.76 -10.74
N MET A 174 -7.77 11.31 -11.09
CA MET A 174 -8.43 10.13 -10.51
C MET A 174 -8.90 9.16 -11.60
N GLN A 175 -8.84 7.87 -11.30
CA GLN A 175 -9.55 6.82 -12.04
C GLN A 175 -10.50 6.15 -11.04
N GLY A 176 -11.77 6.00 -11.41
CA GLY A 176 -12.82 5.46 -10.52
C GLY A 176 -14.01 6.40 -10.36
N ASP A 177 -15.16 5.83 -10.01
CA ASP A 177 -16.41 6.54 -9.74
C ASP A 177 -16.52 6.92 -8.24
N ILE A 178 -17.66 7.52 -7.88
CA ILE A 178 -18.09 7.79 -6.51
C ILE A 178 -17.77 6.60 -5.60
N ASN A 179 -17.06 6.84 -4.49
CA ASN A 179 -16.82 5.79 -3.51
C ASN A 179 -18.07 5.60 -2.64
N HIS A 180 -18.87 4.60 -2.98
CA HIS A 180 -20.14 4.31 -2.29
C HIS A 180 -19.96 4.01 -0.79
N ASN A 181 -18.82 3.47 -0.36
CA ASN A 181 -18.53 3.27 1.06
C ASN A 181 -18.35 4.61 1.79
N GLN A 182 -17.70 5.59 1.16
CA GLN A 182 -17.56 6.94 1.72
C GLN A 182 -18.92 7.67 1.76
N VAL A 183 -19.75 7.49 0.73
CA VAL A 183 -21.12 8.02 0.70
C VAL A 183 -21.95 7.40 1.83
N LEU A 184 -21.87 6.09 2.05
CA LEU A 184 -22.59 5.45 3.15
C LEU A 184 -22.14 6.01 4.51
N ALA A 185 -20.82 6.19 4.70
CA ALA A 185 -20.27 6.77 5.92
C ALA A 185 -20.73 8.22 6.20
N CYS A 186 -21.28 8.92 5.21
CA CYS A 186 -21.89 10.24 5.38
C CYS A 186 -23.33 10.21 5.88
N LEU A 187 -24.03 9.10 5.73
CA LEU A 187 -25.41 9.01 6.17
C LEU A 187 -25.49 9.06 7.70
N SER A 188 -26.60 9.53 8.24
CA SER A 188 -26.83 9.40 9.68
C SER A 188 -26.87 7.93 10.09
N SER A 189 -26.56 7.63 11.35
CA SER A 189 -26.57 6.27 11.88
C SER A 189 -27.89 5.53 11.61
N ILE A 190 -29.02 6.24 11.71
CA ILE A 190 -30.35 5.70 11.43
C ILE A 190 -30.48 5.26 9.96
N PHE A 191 -30.03 6.07 9.01
CA PHE A 191 -30.09 5.73 7.58
C PHE A 191 -29.07 4.67 7.19
N GLN A 192 -27.87 4.70 7.79
CA GLN A 192 -26.89 3.62 7.60
C GLN A 192 -27.51 2.28 8.01
N GLU A 193 -28.08 2.20 9.21
CA GLU A 193 -28.69 0.97 9.74
C GLU A 193 -29.85 0.48 8.86
N TYR A 194 -30.68 1.39 8.35
CA TYR A 194 -31.75 1.05 7.41
C TYR A 194 -31.22 0.45 6.11
N ILE A 195 -30.21 1.08 5.50
CA ILE A 195 -29.60 0.59 4.26
C ILE A 195 -28.90 -0.75 4.49
N TYR A 196 -28.16 -0.90 5.60
CA TYR A 196 -27.53 -2.17 5.97
C TYR A 196 -28.59 -3.30 6.07
N LYS A 197 -29.74 -3.03 6.69
CA LYS A 197 -30.84 -4.01 6.82
C LYS A 197 -31.46 -4.40 5.47
N GLU A 198 -31.76 -3.43 4.60
CA GLU A 198 -32.30 -3.73 3.27
C GLU A 198 -31.28 -4.48 2.39
N MET A 199 -30.01 -4.11 2.44
CA MET A 199 -28.96 -4.81 1.66
C MET A 199 -28.72 -6.26 2.11
N ILE A 200 -28.84 -6.55 3.41
CA ILE A 200 -28.77 -7.93 3.93
C ILE A 200 -29.96 -8.74 3.41
N LYS A 201 -31.16 -8.16 3.47
CA LYS A 201 -32.41 -8.77 3.00
C LYS A 201 -32.35 -9.09 1.49
N ASP A 202 -31.79 -8.19 0.70
CA ASP A 202 -31.66 -8.35 -0.75
C ASP A 202 -30.42 -9.16 -1.19
N LYS A 203 -29.63 -9.69 -0.23
CA LYS A 203 -28.36 -10.40 -0.47
C LYS A 203 -27.38 -9.63 -1.36
N ALA A 204 -27.44 -8.31 -1.31
CA ALA A 204 -26.63 -7.43 -2.14
C ALA A 204 -25.19 -7.29 -1.60
N MET A 205 -24.93 -7.54 -0.31
CA MET A 205 -23.59 -7.35 0.25
C MET A 205 -22.57 -8.36 -0.29
N VAL A 206 -21.47 -7.85 -0.85
CA VAL A 206 -20.33 -8.67 -1.27
C VAL A 206 -19.33 -8.72 -0.12
N GLN A 207 -18.84 -9.91 0.23
CA GLN A 207 -17.82 -10.04 1.26
C GLN A 207 -16.43 -9.79 0.66
N SER A 208 -15.66 -8.88 1.27
CA SER A 208 -14.24 -8.69 0.99
C SER A 208 -13.45 -9.92 1.43
N LEU A 209 -12.28 -10.13 0.82
CA LEU A 209 -11.31 -11.16 1.22
C LEU A 209 -10.86 -11.02 2.68
N ASP A 210 -10.96 -9.81 3.22
CA ASP A 210 -10.56 -9.46 4.60
C ASP A 210 -11.70 -9.67 5.61
N GLY A 211 -12.84 -10.22 5.16
CA GLY A 211 -14.04 -10.42 5.99
C GLY A 211 -14.92 -9.18 6.16
N GLY A 212 -14.50 -8.02 5.64
CA GLY A 212 -15.32 -6.80 5.56
C GLY A 212 -16.42 -6.90 4.51
N TYR A 213 -17.39 -5.99 4.52
CA TYR A 213 -18.44 -5.93 3.50
C TYR A 213 -18.16 -4.83 2.47
N ILE A 214 -18.18 -5.20 1.20
CA ILE A 214 -18.12 -4.30 0.04
C ILE A 214 -19.56 -4.03 -0.39
N ILE A 215 -19.93 -2.76 -0.39
CA ILE A 215 -21.22 -2.30 -0.90
C ILE A 215 -21.14 -2.35 -2.43
N PRO A 216 -22.05 -3.07 -3.12
CA PRO A 216 -22.15 -2.98 -4.57
C PRO A 216 -22.42 -1.55 -5.01
N ARG A 217 -22.20 -1.29 -6.30
CA ARG A 217 -22.69 -0.07 -6.92
C ARG A 217 -24.19 0.06 -6.63
N LEU A 218 -24.56 1.07 -5.86
CA LEU A 218 -25.97 1.40 -5.64
C LEU A 218 -26.47 2.01 -6.95
N GLU A 219 -27.12 1.20 -7.79
CA GLU A 219 -27.97 1.75 -8.85
C GLU A 219 -29.22 2.30 -8.17
N MET A 220 -29.35 3.62 -8.17
CA MET A 220 -30.53 4.34 -7.69
C MET A 220 -31.37 4.80 -8.87
#